data_AF-A0A2H9QMP6-F1
#
_entry.id   AF-A0A2H9QMP6-F1
#
_cell.length_a   1.000
_cell.length_b   1.000
_cell.length_c   1.000
_cell.angle_alpha   90.00
_cell.angle_beta   90.00
_cell.angle_gamma   90.00
#
_symmetry.space_group_name_H-M   'P 1'
#
loop_
_entity.id
_entity.type
_entity.pdbx_description
1 polymer ?
#
loop_
_entity_poly.entity_id
_entity_poly.type
_entity_poly.pdbx_seq_one_letter_code
_entity_poly.pdbx_strand_id
1 'polypeptide(L)'
;LILIDPVQKERNVLAALTKEKFDLFKKTASEFLKHPSEKFFEKKELNVSELIKQTKKNKKNLAVFKISTNKEKEDIALAKALKFSSFLLFKLEKNGFKIIKTEKEFEKSSMNLYIIYENPVKEFLISGPPCKIEKNCADFRKKHKNTTIKNGRIYAKCKREFLDLEKFFYIFKNKEKKTIKEMNVKGLNLIKFD
;
A
#
# COMPACT_ATOMS: atom_id res chain seq x y z
N LEU A 1 21.44 -1.52 -10.35
CA LEU A 1 22.73 -0.80 -10.31
C LEU A 1 23.68 -1.68 -9.50
N ILE A 2 24.89 -1.88 -10.00
CA ILE A 2 25.91 -2.68 -9.32
C ILE A 2 27.10 -1.76 -9.10
N LEU A 3 27.53 -1.65 -7.85
CA LEU A 3 28.79 -1.05 -7.47
C LEU A 3 29.60 -2.12 -6.75
N ILE A 4 30.69 -2.55 -7.39
CA ILE A 4 31.55 -3.62 -6.87
C ILE A 4 32.32 -3.08 -5.66
N ASP A 5 32.27 -3.82 -4.56
CA ASP A 5 33.07 -3.50 -3.37
C ASP A 5 34.57 -3.73 -3.68
N PRO A 6 35.45 -2.74 -3.45
CA PRO A 6 36.87 -2.88 -3.77
C PRO A 6 37.59 -3.94 -2.94
N VAL A 7 37.03 -4.34 -1.79
CA VAL A 7 37.58 -5.37 -0.90
C VAL A 7 36.96 -6.74 -1.18
N GLN A 8 35.67 -6.78 -1.54
CA GLN A 8 34.92 -8.03 -1.77
C GLN A 8 34.24 -8.02 -3.15
N LYS A 9 34.88 -8.62 -4.15
CA LYS A 9 34.46 -8.51 -5.57
C LYS A 9 33.05 -9.04 -5.83
N GLU A 10 32.56 -9.98 -5.01
CA GLU A 10 31.24 -10.58 -5.11
C GLU A 10 30.13 -9.70 -4.50
N ARG A 11 30.48 -8.64 -3.76
CA ARG A 11 29.53 -7.79 -3.04
C ARG A 11 29.12 -6.58 -3.86
N ASN A 12 27.80 -6.37 -3.98
CA ASN A 12 27.23 -5.11 -4.44
C ASN A 12 27.04 -4.14 -3.26
N VAL A 13 27.83 -3.07 -3.22
CA VAL A 13 27.76 -2.01 -2.19
C VAL A 13 26.38 -1.34 -2.14
N LEU A 14 25.68 -1.30 -3.28
CA LEU A 14 24.39 -0.63 -3.43
C LEU A 14 23.19 -1.58 -3.34
N ALA A 15 23.37 -2.79 -2.77
CA ALA A 15 22.31 -3.79 -2.70
C ALA A 15 21.02 -3.30 -2.00
N ALA A 16 21.14 -2.40 -1.03
CA ALA A 16 20.00 -1.80 -0.33
C ALA A 16 19.34 -0.62 -1.08
N LEU A 17 19.98 -0.08 -2.13
CA LEU A 17 19.47 1.07 -2.86
C LEU A 17 18.38 0.65 -3.85
N THR A 18 17.15 1.14 -3.64
CA THR A 18 16.05 0.84 -4.55
C THR A 18 16.15 1.65 -5.84
N LYS A 19 15.57 1.13 -6.92
CA LYS A 19 15.45 1.81 -8.22
C LYS A 19 14.82 3.20 -8.08
N GLU A 20 13.69 3.28 -7.34
CA GLU A 20 12.97 4.52 -7.08
C GLU A 20 13.86 5.59 -6.43
N LYS A 21 14.62 5.22 -5.38
CA LYS A 21 15.51 6.15 -4.69
C LYS A 21 16.71 6.55 -5.54
N PHE A 22 17.23 5.64 -6.37
CA PHE A 22 18.29 5.95 -7.32
C PHE A 22 17.81 6.94 -8.40
N ASP A 23 16.62 6.72 -8.97
CA ASP A 23 16.07 7.61 -9.98
C ASP A 23 15.72 8.99 -9.39
N LEU A 24 15.22 9.03 -8.15
CA LEU A 24 15.03 10.27 -7.39
C LEU A 24 16.36 11.00 -7.18
N PHE A 25 17.42 10.30 -6.74
CA PHE A 25 18.74 10.89 -6.56
C PHE A 25 19.26 11.50 -7.86
N LYS A 26 19.18 10.77 -8.99
CA LYS A 26 19.59 11.30 -10.30
C LYS A 26 18.85 12.57 -10.68
N LYS A 27 17.53 12.58 -10.49
CA LYS A 27 16.69 13.74 -10.77
C LYS A 27 17.10 14.94 -9.91
N THR A 28 17.18 14.75 -8.60
CA THR A 28 17.52 15.81 -7.64
C THR A 28 18.94 16.33 -7.83
N ALA A 29 19.91 15.45 -8.15
CA ALA A 29 21.27 15.86 -8.51
C ALA A 29 21.29 16.73 -9.77
N SER A 30 20.53 16.37 -10.81
CA SER A 30 20.41 17.19 -12.02
C SER A 30 19.77 18.56 -11.74
N GLU A 31 18.77 18.62 -10.86
CA GLU A 31 18.12 19.87 -10.45
C GLU A 31 19.09 20.76 -9.66
N PHE A 32 19.84 20.18 -8.72
CA PHE A 32 20.87 20.89 -7.95
C PHE A 32 21.96 21.46 -8.85
N LEU A 33 22.47 20.69 -9.82
CA LEU A 33 23.48 21.17 -10.76
C LEU A 33 23.00 22.33 -11.65
N LYS A 34 21.69 22.39 -11.95
CA LYS A 34 21.10 23.49 -12.73
C LYS A 34 20.89 24.74 -11.88
N HIS A 35 20.40 24.56 -10.64
CA HIS A 35 20.08 25.64 -9.72
C HIS A 35 20.52 25.28 -8.29
N PRO A 36 21.82 25.48 -7.96
CA PRO A 36 22.34 25.15 -6.64
C PRO A 36 21.63 25.97 -5.55
N SER A 37 21.28 25.32 -4.44
CA SER A 37 20.63 26.00 -3.31
C SER A 37 20.82 25.21 -2.00
N GLU A 38 20.94 25.91 -0.89
CA GLU A 38 20.99 25.32 0.46
C GLU A 38 19.75 24.47 0.79
N LYS A 39 18.61 24.79 0.16
CA LYS A 39 17.33 24.05 0.31
C LYS A 39 17.41 22.58 -0.08
N PHE A 40 18.40 22.16 -0.87
CA PHE A 40 18.62 20.75 -1.20
C PHE A 40 19.19 19.96 -0.01
N PHE A 41 19.79 20.64 0.96
CA PHE A 41 20.38 20.08 2.17
C PHE A 41 19.47 20.25 3.40
N GLU A 42 18.37 20.99 3.27
CA GLU A 42 17.33 21.10 4.29
C GLU A 42 16.47 19.84 4.34
N LYS A 43 16.20 19.35 5.56
CA LYS A 43 15.31 18.21 5.77
C LYS A 43 13.87 18.64 5.47
N LYS A 44 13.28 18.05 4.42
CA LYS A 44 11.86 18.24 4.10
C LYS A 44 11.03 17.38 5.04
N GLU A 45 10.34 18.01 5.98
CA GLU A 45 9.35 17.33 6.81
C GLU A 45 8.07 17.04 6.02
N LEU A 46 7.36 15.99 6.42
CA LEU A 46 6.09 15.64 5.82
C LEU A 46 5.06 16.70 6.21
N ASN A 47 4.62 17.50 5.24
CA ASN A 47 3.60 18.51 5.48
C ASN A 47 2.20 17.88 5.44
N VAL A 48 1.72 17.43 6.60
CA VAL A 48 0.37 16.84 6.75
C VAL A 48 -0.71 17.81 6.25
N SER A 49 -0.56 19.11 6.51
CA SER A 49 -1.53 20.12 6.05
C SER A 49 -1.62 20.18 4.53
N GLU A 50 -0.52 19.97 3.83
CA GLU A 50 -0.49 19.92 2.37
C GLU A 50 -1.20 18.66 1.85
N LEU A 51 -1.00 17.50 2.48
CA LEU A 51 -1.73 16.28 2.15
C LEU A 51 -3.25 16.47 2.31
N ILE A 52 -3.69 17.12 3.38
CA ILE A 52 -5.11 17.46 3.62
C ILE A 52 -5.62 18.42 2.53
N LYS A 53 -4.84 19.44 2.15
CA LYS A 53 -5.23 20.37 1.07
C LYS A 53 -5.37 19.64 -0.27
N GLN A 54 -4.43 18.74 -0.58
CA GLN A 54 -4.47 17.92 -1.81
C GLN A 54 -5.70 17.00 -1.85
N THR A 55 -6.08 16.40 -0.72
CA THR A 55 -7.27 15.53 -0.66
C THR A 55 -8.57 16.32 -0.82
N LYS A 56 -8.69 17.47 -0.15
CA LYS A 56 -9.85 18.37 -0.28
C LYS A 56 -10.02 18.87 -1.71
N LYS A 57 -8.93 19.31 -2.35
CA LYS A 57 -8.94 19.78 -3.76
C LYS A 57 -9.41 18.69 -4.73
N ASN A 58 -8.95 17.46 -4.53
CA ASN A 58 -9.19 16.35 -5.47
C ASN A 58 -10.41 15.48 -5.09
N LYS A 59 -11.19 15.87 -4.06
CA LYS A 59 -12.31 15.10 -3.49
C LYS A 59 -11.92 13.63 -3.22
N LYS A 60 -10.75 13.42 -2.62
CA LYS A 60 -10.22 12.11 -2.23
C LYS A 60 -10.26 11.94 -0.71
N ASN A 61 -10.09 10.70 -0.26
CA ASN A 61 -10.02 10.39 1.17
C ASN A 61 -8.57 10.37 1.64
N LEU A 62 -8.34 10.76 2.89
CA LEU A 62 -7.06 10.64 3.59
C LEU A 62 -7.27 9.74 4.82
N ALA A 63 -6.35 8.80 5.05
CA ALA A 63 -6.31 8.03 6.28
C ALA A 63 -4.87 7.84 6.73
N VAL A 64 -4.69 7.70 8.05
CA VAL A 64 -3.39 7.38 8.63
C VAL A 64 -3.48 6.12 9.46
N PHE A 65 -2.57 5.18 9.18
CA PHE A 65 -2.37 4.00 10.02
C PHE A 65 -1.12 4.18 10.86
N LYS A 66 -1.28 4.25 12.18
CA LYS A 66 -0.16 4.17 13.12
C LYS A 66 0.15 2.69 13.39
N ILE A 67 1.33 2.25 12.94
CA ILE A 67 1.83 0.89 13.06
C ILE A 67 2.95 0.88 14.09
N SER A 68 2.77 0.17 15.19
CA SER A 68 3.77 0.00 16.25
C SER A 68 4.21 -1.45 16.34
N THR A 69 5.50 -1.69 16.57
CA THR A 69 6.06 -3.06 16.66
C THR A 69 6.52 -3.37 18.08
N ASN A 70 6.79 -4.64 18.36
CA ASN A 70 7.33 -5.08 19.65
C ASN A 70 8.87 -5.22 19.65
N LYS A 71 9.57 -4.65 18.66
CA LYS A 71 11.02 -4.79 18.52
C LYS A 71 11.73 -3.61 19.16
N GLU A 72 12.76 -3.92 19.94
CA GLU A 72 13.56 -2.92 20.67
C GLU A 72 14.53 -2.17 19.74
N LYS A 73 15.16 -2.91 18.81
CA LYS A 73 16.05 -2.31 17.80
C LYS A 73 15.23 -1.56 16.75
N GLU A 74 15.46 -0.25 16.64
CA GLU A 74 14.77 0.65 15.72
C GLU A 74 14.78 0.14 14.27
N ASP A 75 15.93 -0.22 13.72
CA ASP A 75 16.03 -0.73 12.34
C ASP A 75 15.14 -1.96 12.10
N ILE A 76 15.08 -2.86 13.09
CA ILE A 76 14.25 -4.07 13.02
C ILE A 76 12.77 -3.69 13.14
N ALA A 77 12.43 -2.78 14.04
CA ALA A 77 11.08 -2.26 14.22
C ALA A 77 10.55 -1.62 12.92
N LEU A 78 11.34 -0.72 12.32
CA LEU A 78 10.97 -0.02 11.09
C LEU A 78 10.86 -0.98 9.90
N ALA A 79 11.78 -1.95 9.77
CA ALA A 79 11.68 -2.97 8.72
C ALA A 79 10.40 -3.82 8.84
N LYS A 80 9.99 -4.17 10.08
CA LYS A 80 8.73 -4.89 10.32
C LYS A 80 7.51 -4.03 10.03
N ALA A 81 7.52 -2.76 10.43
CA ALA A 81 6.45 -1.81 10.12
C ALA A 81 6.29 -1.62 8.60
N LEU A 82 7.40 -1.51 7.86
CA LEU A 82 7.41 -1.43 6.40
C LEU A 82 6.83 -2.67 5.74
N LYS A 83 7.26 -3.86 6.19
CA LYS A 83 6.70 -5.13 5.71
C LYS A 83 5.19 -5.20 5.95
N PHE A 84 4.74 -4.80 7.13
CA PHE A 84 3.31 -4.76 7.46
C PHE A 84 2.53 -3.76 6.63
N SER A 85 3.08 -2.56 6.39
CA SER A 85 2.43 -1.54 5.56
C SER A 85 2.18 -2.05 4.13
N SER A 86 3.13 -2.80 3.56
CA SER A 86 2.99 -3.39 2.23
C SER A 86 1.86 -4.43 2.21
N PHE A 87 1.76 -5.24 3.26
CA PHE A 87 0.66 -6.21 3.42
C PHE A 87 -0.70 -5.53 3.58
N LEU A 88 -0.78 -4.47 4.38
CA LEU A 88 -2.00 -3.70 4.59
C LEU A 88 -2.47 -3.06 3.27
N LEU A 89 -1.57 -2.42 2.53
CA LEU A 89 -1.86 -1.83 1.22
C LEU A 89 -2.37 -2.89 0.24
N PHE A 90 -1.70 -4.03 0.15
CA PHE A 90 -2.15 -5.16 -0.67
C PHE A 90 -3.57 -5.61 -0.31
N LYS A 91 -3.90 -5.68 0.99
CA LYS A 91 -5.24 -6.07 1.45
C LYS A 91 -6.28 -5.01 1.13
N LEU A 92 -5.95 -3.73 1.22
CA LEU A 92 -6.83 -2.62 0.81
C LEU A 92 -7.13 -2.72 -0.69
N GLU A 93 -6.11 -2.83 -1.54
CA GLU A 93 -6.26 -2.92 -2.99
C GLU A 93 -7.05 -4.16 -3.41
N LYS A 94 -6.75 -5.31 -2.80
CA LYS A 94 -7.50 -6.57 -3.04
C LYS A 94 -8.99 -6.41 -2.72
N ASN A 95 -9.34 -5.56 -1.75
CA ASN A 95 -10.71 -5.27 -1.40
C ASN A 95 -11.31 -4.06 -2.15
N GLY A 96 -10.59 -3.55 -3.15
CA GLY A 96 -11.08 -2.56 -4.12
C GLY A 96 -10.83 -1.11 -3.75
N PHE A 97 -10.13 -0.82 -2.66
CA PHE A 97 -9.67 0.53 -2.37
C PHE A 97 -8.60 0.90 -3.39
N LYS A 98 -8.78 2.03 -4.08
CA LYS A 98 -7.77 2.52 -5.02
C LYS A 98 -6.82 3.46 -4.28
N ILE A 99 -5.60 3.00 -4.06
CA ILE A 99 -4.56 3.80 -3.41
C ILE A 99 -3.95 4.73 -4.46
N ILE A 100 -4.04 6.05 -4.23
CA ILE A 100 -3.53 7.08 -5.14
C ILE A 100 -2.10 7.46 -4.75
N LYS A 101 -1.87 7.64 -3.45
CA LYS A 101 -0.58 8.07 -2.92
C LYS A 101 -0.38 7.50 -1.53
N THR A 102 0.87 7.16 -1.21
CA THR A 102 1.28 6.77 0.14
C THR A 102 2.46 7.61 0.59
N GLU A 103 2.45 8.05 1.84
CA GLU A 103 3.61 8.66 2.49
C GLU A 103 3.86 7.95 3.82
N LYS A 104 5.12 7.95 4.26
CA LYS A 104 5.54 7.24 5.47
C LYS A 104 6.35 8.19 6.33
N GLU A 105 5.96 8.28 7.59
CA GLU A 105 6.71 9.00 8.62
C GLU A 105 7.18 7.98 9.65
N PHE A 106 8.48 7.98 9.93
CA PHE A 106 9.12 7.02 10.82
C PHE A 106 9.36 7.67 12.18
N GLU A 107 8.96 6.96 13.23
CA GLU A 107 9.25 7.24 14.64
C GLU A 107 10.07 6.05 15.19
N LYS A 108 10.79 6.21 16.31
CA LYS A 108 11.72 5.20 16.86
C LYS A 108 11.23 3.73 16.80
N SER A 109 9.99 3.46 17.21
CA SER A 109 9.42 2.10 17.20
C SER A 109 8.07 1.99 16.48
N SER A 110 7.71 3.03 15.74
CA SER A 110 6.43 3.17 15.04
C SER A 110 6.60 3.81 13.67
N MET A 111 5.60 3.60 12.82
CA MET A 111 5.51 4.26 11.53
C MET A 111 4.08 4.73 11.32
N ASN A 112 3.92 5.98 10.91
CA ASN A 112 2.66 6.51 10.43
C ASN A 112 2.62 6.30 8.90
N LEU A 113 1.64 5.54 8.42
CA LEU A 113 1.37 5.35 7.00
C LEU A 113 0.20 6.24 6.59
N TYR A 114 0.49 7.28 5.83
CA TYR A 114 -0.51 8.14 5.21
C TYR A 114 -0.93 7.55 3.88
N ILE A 115 -2.25 7.43 3.65
CA ILE A 115 -2.80 6.98 2.38
C ILE A 115 -3.83 7.98 1.84
N ILE A 116 -3.67 8.37 0.58
CA ILE A 116 -4.71 9.05 -0.20
C ILE A 116 -5.38 7.98 -1.06
N TYR A 117 -6.70 7.85 -0.95
CA TYR A 117 -7.42 6.75 -1.58
C TYR A 117 -8.84 7.11 -2.05
N GLU A 118 -9.40 6.24 -2.88
CA GLU A 118 -10.82 6.23 -3.24
C GLU A 118 -11.50 4.98 -2.64
N ASN A 119 -12.74 5.16 -2.18
CA ASN A 119 -13.55 4.05 -1.68
C ASN A 119 -13.88 3.08 -2.82
N PRO A 120 -13.98 1.78 -2.53
CA PRO A 120 -14.35 0.78 -3.52
C PRO A 120 -15.77 1.02 -4.06
N VAL A 121 -15.97 0.66 -5.32
CA VAL A 121 -17.31 0.59 -5.92
C VAL A 121 -18.08 -0.58 -5.31
N LYS A 122 -19.39 -0.38 -5.09
CA LYS A 122 -20.30 -1.35 -4.47
C LYS A 122 -20.29 -2.72 -5.11
N GLU A 123 -20.18 -2.75 -6.42
CA GLU A 123 -20.23 -3.94 -7.24
C GLU A 123 -18.93 -4.14 -7.99
N PHE A 124 -18.48 -5.39 -8.07
CA PHE A 124 -17.31 -5.77 -8.84
C PHE A 124 -17.58 -7.04 -9.64
N LEU A 125 -16.81 -7.23 -10.71
CA LEU A 125 -16.92 -8.40 -11.56
C LEU A 125 -15.85 -9.42 -11.19
N ILE A 126 -16.27 -10.65 -10.93
CA ILE A 126 -15.37 -11.80 -10.79
C ILE A 126 -15.27 -12.46 -12.16
N SER A 127 -14.05 -12.59 -12.68
CA SER A 127 -13.80 -13.35 -13.91
C SER A 127 -13.92 -14.85 -13.65
N GLY A 128 -14.72 -15.52 -14.45
CA GLY A 128 -14.89 -16.97 -14.46
C GLY A 128 -14.16 -17.65 -15.63
N PRO A 129 -14.46 -18.95 -15.85
CA PRO A 129 -13.87 -19.74 -16.94
C PRO A 129 -14.34 -19.29 -18.34
N PRO A 130 -13.61 -19.68 -19.40
CA PRO A 130 -14.08 -19.55 -20.78
C PRO A 130 -15.38 -20.32 -21.01
N CYS A 131 -16.30 -19.75 -21.79
CA CYS A 131 -17.63 -20.32 -22.05
C CYS A 131 -17.59 -21.68 -22.76
N LYS A 132 -16.46 -22.05 -23.37
CA LYS A 132 -16.24 -23.35 -24.02
C LYS A 132 -16.23 -24.53 -23.03
N ILE A 133 -15.99 -24.29 -21.75
CA ILE A 133 -15.90 -25.34 -20.73
C ILE A 133 -17.19 -25.37 -19.92
N GLU A 134 -18.20 -26.06 -20.44
CA GLU A 134 -19.57 -26.06 -19.91
C GLU A 134 -19.64 -26.48 -18.43
N LYS A 135 -18.92 -27.56 -18.05
CA LYS A 135 -18.87 -28.05 -16.67
C LYS A 135 -18.39 -26.97 -15.70
N ASN A 136 -17.31 -26.26 -16.04
CA ASN A 136 -16.75 -25.21 -15.20
C ASN A 136 -17.65 -23.97 -15.17
N CYS A 137 -18.33 -23.65 -16.27
CA CYS A 137 -19.34 -22.60 -16.30
C CYS A 137 -20.55 -22.93 -15.43
N ALA A 138 -20.99 -24.18 -15.40
CA ALA A 138 -22.09 -24.63 -14.54
C ALA A 138 -21.73 -24.50 -13.06
N ASP A 139 -20.53 -24.95 -12.66
CA ASP A 139 -20.06 -24.82 -11.27
C ASP A 139 -19.89 -23.35 -10.85
N PHE A 140 -19.41 -22.49 -11.77
CA PHE A 140 -19.34 -21.06 -11.53
C PHE A 140 -20.72 -20.42 -11.30
N ARG A 141 -21.74 -20.81 -12.09
CA ARG A 141 -23.12 -20.34 -11.92
C ARG A 141 -23.76 -20.84 -10.62
N LYS A 142 -23.45 -22.06 -10.18
CA LYS A 142 -23.91 -22.58 -8.88
C LYS A 142 -23.38 -21.72 -7.72
N LYS A 143 -22.11 -21.32 -7.80
CA LYS A 143 -21.45 -20.51 -6.75
C LYS A 143 -21.84 -19.03 -6.81
N HIS A 144 -22.21 -18.51 -7.98
CA HIS A 144 -22.48 -17.09 -8.19
C HIS A 144 -23.82 -16.85 -8.90
N LYS A 145 -24.78 -16.22 -8.21
CA LYS A 145 -26.16 -16.07 -8.67
C LYS A 145 -26.37 -15.09 -9.85
N ASN A 146 -25.49 -14.08 -10.01
CA ASN A 146 -25.62 -13.04 -11.04
C ASN A 146 -24.47 -13.13 -12.05
N THR A 147 -24.63 -13.90 -13.14
CA THR A 147 -23.58 -14.08 -14.15
C THR A 147 -23.90 -13.40 -15.48
N THR A 148 -22.88 -12.90 -16.16
CA THR A 148 -22.95 -12.26 -17.49
C THR A 148 -21.81 -12.80 -18.36
N ILE A 149 -21.99 -12.88 -19.67
CA ILE A 149 -20.94 -13.31 -20.60
C ILE A 149 -20.37 -12.08 -21.29
N LYS A 150 -19.05 -11.91 -21.27
CA LYS A 150 -18.33 -10.89 -22.04
C LYS A 150 -17.12 -11.53 -22.70
N ASN A 151 -16.91 -11.27 -23.98
CA ASN A 151 -15.75 -11.73 -24.75
C ASN A 151 -15.45 -13.23 -24.58
N GLY A 152 -16.49 -14.08 -24.63
CA GLY A 152 -16.34 -15.54 -24.52
C GLY A 152 -15.96 -16.06 -23.13
N ARG A 153 -16.06 -15.24 -22.07
CA ARG A 153 -15.87 -15.65 -20.67
C ARG A 153 -17.09 -15.29 -19.83
N ILE A 154 -17.38 -16.12 -18.82
CA ILE A 154 -18.42 -15.83 -17.83
C ILE A 154 -17.85 -14.92 -16.73
N TYR A 155 -18.65 -13.97 -16.27
CA TYR A 155 -18.34 -13.05 -15.19
C TYR A 155 -19.48 -13.06 -14.17
N ALA A 156 -19.17 -12.94 -12.89
CA ALA A 156 -20.19 -12.77 -11.84
C ALA A 156 -20.17 -11.35 -11.27
N LYS A 157 -21.35 -10.74 -11.14
CA LYS A 157 -21.53 -9.47 -10.44
C LYS A 157 -21.69 -9.72 -8.95
N CYS A 158 -20.70 -9.30 -8.17
CA CYS A 158 -20.68 -9.48 -6.72
C CYS A 158 -20.73 -8.14 -5.99
N LYS A 159 -21.34 -8.13 -4.81
CA LYS A 159 -21.37 -6.97 -3.91
C LYS A 159 -20.23 -7.10 -2.90
N ARG A 160 -19.59 -5.99 -2.54
CA ARG A 160 -18.56 -5.96 -1.51
C ARG A 160 -19.19 -5.95 -0.11
N GLU A 161 -18.48 -6.58 0.85
CA GLU A 161 -18.87 -6.67 2.25
C GLU A 161 -18.83 -5.30 2.95
N PHE A 162 -17.93 -4.40 2.50
CA PHE A 162 -17.75 -3.06 3.05
C PHE A 162 -17.35 -2.09 1.94
N LEU A 163 -17.70 -0.81 2.14
CA LEU A 163 -17.39 0.29 1.22
C LEU A 163 -16.59 1.41 1.87
N ASP A 164 -16.61 1.48 3.19
CA ASP A 164 -15.87 2.44 3.97
C ASP A 164 -14.64 1.78 4.62
N LEU A 165 -13.61 2.59 4.82
CA LEU A 165 -12.33 2.14 5.36
C LEU A 165 -12.45 1.66 6.81
N GLU A 166 -13.39 2.22 7.58
CA GLU A 166 -13.57 1.90 8.99
C GLU A 166 -14.09 0.49 9.19
N LYS A 167 -15.13 0.11 8.45
CA LYS A 167 -15.64 -1.26 8.43
C LYS A 167 -14.60 -2.24 7.92
N PHE A 168 -13.86 -1.86 6.86
CA PHE A 168 -12.72 -2.67 6.41
C PHE A 168 -11.74 -2.89 7.57
N PHE A 169 -11.33 -1.83 8.25
CA PHE A 169 -10.33 -1.88 9.30
C PHE A 169 -10.77 -2.75 10.49
N TYR A 170 -12.02 -2.61 10.92
CA TYR A 170 -12.61 -3.41 11.98
C TYR A 170 -12.60 -4.91 11.63
N ILE A 171 -13.09 -5.25 10.43
CA ILE A 171 -13.13 -6.64 9.95
C ILE A 171 -11.70 -7.19 9.75
N PHE A 172 -10.80 -6.39 9.18
CA PHE A 172 -9.41 -6.74 8.93
C PHE A 172 -8.67 -7.10 10.22
N LYS A 173 -8.80 -6.28 11.28
CA LYS A 173 -8.19 -6.56 12.59
C LYS A 173 -8.62 -7.91 13.16
N ASN A 174 -9.89 -8.27 12.99
CA ASN A 174 -10.43 -9.52 13.48
C ASN A 174 -10.01 -10.72 12.63
N LYS A 175 -10.14 -10.63 11.30
CA LYS A 175 -9.80 -11.71 10.36
C LYS A 175 -8.29 -11.99 10.32
N GLU A 176 -7.45 -10.97 10.40
CA GLU A 176 -5.99 -11.08 10.23
C GLU A 176 -5.21 -11.07 11.55
N LYS A 177 -5.88 -11.24 12.70
CA LYS A 177 -5.28 -11.16 14.04
C LYS A 177 -4.02 -12.02 14.19
N LYS A 178 -4.05 -13.25 13.66
CA LYS A 178 -2.92 -14.18 13.67
C LYS A 178 -1.74 -13.64 12.85
N THR A 179 -2.00 -13.20 11.62
CA THR A 179 -0.98 -12.66 10.71
C THR A 179 -0.37 -11.37 11.24
N ILE A 180 -1.16 -10.46 11.82
CA ILE A 180 -0.67 -9.24 12.48
C ILE A 180 0.35 -9.59 13.57
N LYS A 181 0.04 -10.60 14.40
CA LYS A 181 0.94 -11.07 15.47
C LYS A 181 2.22 -11.70 14.90
N GLU A 182 2.12 -12.57 13.90
CA GLU A 182 3.26 -13.19 13.22
C GLU A 182 4.18 -12.15 12.55
N MET A 183 3.61 -11.04 12.08
CA MET A 183 4.36 -9.92 11.52
C MET A 183 5.01 -9.01 12.58
N ASN A 184 4.91 -9.36 13.87
CA ASN A 184 5.50 -8.62 15.01
C ASN A 184 4.94 -7.20 15.18
N VAL A 185 3.68 -6.98 14.78
CA VAL A 185 2.98 -5.71 15.01
C VAL A 185 2.28 -5.77 16.36
N LYS A 186 2.64 -4.83 17.25
CA LYS A 186 2.07 -4.68 18.60
C LYS A 186 0.81 -3.81 18.58
N GLY A 187 0.83 -2.75 17.79
CA GLY A 187 -0.24 -1.76 17.72
C GLY A 187 -0.57 -1.40 16.28
N LEU A 188 -1.86 -1.28 16.00
CA LEU A 188 -2.37 -0.82 14.71
C LEU A 188 -3.57 0.08 14.96
N ASN A 189 -3.46 1.37 14.67
CA ASN A 189 -4.54 2.34 14.89
C ASN A 189 -4.84 3.11 13.60
N LEU A 190 -6.11 3.40 13.37
CA LEU A 190 -6.58 4.25 12.28
C LEU A 190 -6.86 5.64 12.86
N ILE A 191 -6.16 6.66 12.36
CA ILE A 191 -6.31 8.06 12.75
C ILE A 191 -7.09 8.77 11.65
N LYS A 192 -8.12 9.52 12.04
CA LYS A 192 -8.94 10.35 11.15
C LYS A 192 -8.41 11.78 11.12
N PHE A 193 -8.61 12.43 9.98
CA PHE A 193 -8.50 13.88 9.83
C PHE A 193 -9.89 14.37 9.46
N ASP A 194 -10.49 15.16 10.33
CA ASP A 194 -11.75 15.87 10.07
C ASP A 194 -11.47 17.13 9.21
#